data_AF-A0A0Q8Q6H7-F1
#
_entry.id   AF-A0A0Q8Q6H7-F1
#
_cell.length_a   1.000
_cell.length_b   1.000
_cell.length_c   1.000
_cell.angle_alpha   90.00
_cell.angle_beta   90.00
_cell.angle_gamma   90.00
#
_symmetry.space_group_name_H-M   'P 1'
#
loop_
_entity.id
_entity.type
_entity.pdbx_description
1 polymer ?
#
loop_
_entity_poly.entity_id
_entity_poly.type
_entity_poly.pdbx_seq_one_letter_code
_entity_poly.pdbx_strand_id
1 'polypeptide(L)'
;MIPIMDTRTWLGDTGGPVDDAFRLVREQVPGLVTERPDGIDGGDNSLFFVRVEGSVEAVEVECWPGGRPPFTVSDEYSQLDAADPAAAAAAILEFLRA
;
A
#
# COMPACT_ATOMS: atom_id res chain seq x y z
N MET A 1 16.41 3.06 7.95
CA MET A 1 15.88 2.17 9.01
C MET A 1 14.53 2.70 9.44
N ILE A 2 13.50 2.32 8.69
CA ILE A 2 12.10 2.46 9.11
C ILE A 2 11.95 1.67 10.44
N PRO A 3 11.34 2.25 11.49
CA PRO A 3 11.10 1.50 12.73
C PRO A 3 10.30 0.24 12.41
N ILE A 4 10.59 -0.85 13.12
CA ILE A 4 9.79 -2.08 13.04
C ILE A 4 8.41 -1.74 13.65
N MET A 5 7.50 -1.20 12.83
CA MET A 5 6.09 -1.12 13.18
C MET A 5 5.56 -2.55 13.12
N ASP A 6 4.95 -3.00 14.21
CA ASP A 6 4.15 -4.21 14.17
C ASP A 6 3.05 -4.01 13.13
N THR A 7 3.03 -4.88 12.14
CA THR A 7 2.05 -4.86 11.06
C THR A 7 1.35 -6.21 11.01
N ARG A 8 0.04 -6.17 10.74
CA ARG A 8 -0.77 -7.37 10.50
C ARG A 8 -1.16 -7.46 9.05
N THR A 9 -1.13 -8.67 8.51
CA THR A 9 -1.68 -8.95 7.18
C THR A 9 -3.14 -8.52 7.12
N TRP A 10 -3.46 -7.73 6.11
CA TRP A 10 -4.79 -7.22 5.86
C TRP A 10 -5.40 -7.96 4.67
N LEU A 11 -6.48 -8.69 4.94
CA LEU A 11 -7.22 -9.50 3.96
C LEU A 11 -8.56 -8.87 3.55
N GLY A 12 -8.82 -7.64 4.02
CA GLY A 12 -10.07 -6.94 3.78
C GLY A 12 -10.11 -6.23 2.44
N ASP A 13 -11.19 -5.48 2.26
CA ASP A 13 -11.39 -4.52 1.17
C ASP A 13 -11.80 -3.19 1.84
N THR A 14 -11.27 -2.06 1.38
CA THR A 14 -11.66 -0.75 1.92
C THR A 14 -13.03 -0.29 1.41
N GLY A 15 -13.52 -0.90 0.33
CA GLY A 15 -14.68 -0.48 -0.45
C GLY A 15 -14.36 0.74 -1.34
N GLY A 16 -13.08 1.01 -1.56
CA GLY A 16 -12.56 2.30 -2.04
C GLY A 16 -11.61 2.19 -3.23
N PRO A 17 -11.29 3.32 -3.88
CA PRO A 17 -10.41 3.33 -5.05
C PRO A 17 -9.01 2.70 -4.84
N VAL A 18 -8.48 2.65 -3.62
CA VAL A 18 -7.20 1.98 -3.31
C VAL A 18 -7.25 0.46 -3.57
N ASP A 19 -8.43 -0.16 -3.44
CA ASP A 19 -8.60 -1.59 -3.68
C ASP A 19 -8.37 -1.94 -5.16
N ASP A 20 -8.74 -1.03 -6.07
CA ASP A 20 -8.44 -1.15 -7.49
C ASP A 20 -6.93 -1.08 -7.77
N ALA A 21 -6.21 -0.20 -7.06
CA ALA A 21 -4.75 -0.14 -7.18
C ALA A 21 -4.12 -1.47 -6.75
N PHE A 22 -4.52 -2.01 -5.59
CA PHE A 22 -4.02 -3.29 -5.11
C PHE A 22 -4.39 -4.45 -6.02
N ARG A 23 -5.59 -4.45 -6.60
CA ARG A 23 -5.99 -5.46 -7.60
C ARG A 23 -5.08 -5.41 -8.82
N LEU A 24 -4.83 -4.22 -9.38
CA LEU A 24 -3.94 -4.05 -10.54
C LEU A 24 -2.51 -4.49 -10.25
N VAL A 25 -2.00 -4.25 -9.04
CA VAL A 25 -0.68 -4.74 -8.63
C VAL A 25 -0.68 -6.25 -8.48
N ARG A 26 -1.70 -6.86 -7.86
CA ARG A 26 -1.82 -8.33 -7.71
C ARG A 26 -1.87 -9.08 -9.03
N GLU A 27 -2.47 -8.49 -10.06
CA GLU A 27 -2.47 -9.04 -11.41
C GLU A 27 -1.05 -9.18 -11.99
N GLN A 28 -0.11 -8.34 -11.55
CA GLN A 28 1.29 -8.37 -11.97
C GLN A 28 2.22 -9.03 -10.94
N VAL A 29 1.82 -9.07 -9.67
CA VAL A 29 2.58 -9.60 -8.54
C VAL A 29 1.67 -10.55 -7.75
N PRO A 30 1.55 -11.83 -8.15
CA PRO A 30 0.63 -12.77 -7.50
C PRO A 30 0.94 -13.04 -6.01
N GLY A 31 2.17 -12.80 -5.57
CA GLY A 31 2.61 -12.92 -4.17
C GLY A 31 2.49 -11.63 -3.36
N LEU A 32 1.67 -10.66 -3.80
CA LEU A 32 1.52 -9.39 -3.09
C LEU A 32 0.82 -9.57 -1.74
N VAL A 33 1.51 -9.19 -0.67
CA VAL A 33 0.97 -9.10 0.68
C VAL A 33 0.64 -7.65 0.97
N THR A 34 -0.56 -7.41 1.51
CA THR A 34 -0.98 -6.10 2.00
C THR A 34 -1.12 -6.18 3.51
N GLU A 35 -0.65 -5.16 4.21
CA GLU A 35 -0.59 -5.13 5.67
C GLU A 35 -1.01 -3.78 6.21
N ARG A 36 -1.26 -3.75 7.51
CA ARG A 36 -1.61 -2.53 8.23
C ARG A 36 -0.86 -2.43 9.54
N PRO A 37 -0.59 -1.19 10.02
CA PRO A 37 -0.10 -0.98 11.36
C PRO A 37 -1.01 -1.62 12.42
N ASP A 38 -0.43 -2.30 13.40
CA ASP A 38 -1.13 -2.77 14.58
C ASP A 38 -1.46 -1.60 15.53
N GLY A 39 -2.60 -1.70 16.23
CA GLY A 39 -3.01 -0.71 17.22
C GLY A 39 -3.73 0.53 16.67
N ILE A 40 -3.81 0.71 15.35
CA ILE A 40 -4.70 1.71 14.73
C ILE A 40 -6.08 1.07 14.49
N ASP A 41 -6.79 0.78 15.59
CA ASP A 41 -8.24 0.52 15.55
C ASP A 41 -8.96 1.87 15.60
N GLY A 42 -9.09 2.53 14.44
CA GLY A 42 -9.71 3.86 14.43
C GLY A 42 -9.83 4.50 13.06
N GLY A 43 -10.97 4.29 12.40
CA GLY A 43 -11.68 5.30 11.60
C GLY A 43 -11.13 5.63 10.22
N ASP A 44 -9.84 5.92 10.06
CA ASP A 44 -9.36 6.62 8.87
C ASP A 44 -8.68 5.73 7.83
N ASN A 45 -8.36 4.46 8.14
CA ASN A 45 -8.11 3.41 7.14
C ASN A 45 -7.17 3.77 5.98
N SER A 46 -6.22 4.68 6.21
CA SER A 46 -5.55 5.41 5.13
C SER A 46 -4.12 4.98 4.87
N LEU A 47 -3.52 4.11 5.70
CA LEU A 47 -2.14 3.66 5.53
C LEU A 47 -2.11 2.13 5.36
N PHE A 48 -1.37 1.69 4.35
CA PHE A 48 -1.12 0.30 4.02
C PHE A 48 0.37 0.09 3.77
N PHE A 49 0.84 -1.11 4.08
CA PHE A 49 2.14 -1.59 3.64
C PHE A 49 1.92 -2.68 2.60
N VAL A 50 2.67 -2.61 1.51
CA VAL A 50 2.57 -3.54 0.40
C VAL A 50 3.94 -4.13 0.14
N ARG A 51 4.04 -5.46 0.10
CA ARG A 51 5.30 -6.15 -0.17
C ARG A 51 5.08 -7.45 -0.92
N VAL A 52 6.15 -7.98 -1.50
CA VAL A 52 6.16 -9.35 -2.04
C VAL A 52 6.34 -10.33 -0.87
N GLU A 53 5.62 -11.45 -0.89
CA GLU A 53 5.79 -12.53 0.09
C GLU A 53 7.27 -12.95 0.20
N GLY A 54 7.80 -12.94 1.42
CA GLY A 54 9.21 -13.23 1.69
C GLY A 54 10.17 -12.05 1.53
N SER A 55 9.70 -10.89 1.02
CA SER A 55 10.49 -9.65 1.03
C SER A 55 10.44 -8.97 2.39
N VAL A 56 11.56 -8.34 2.77
CA VAL A 56 11.66 -7.46 3.94
C VAL A 56 11.34 -6.01 3.59
N GLU A 57 11.41 -5.65 2.31
CA GLU A 57 11.12 -4.31 1.82
C GLU A 57 9.62 -4.16 1.60
N ALA A 58 9.07 -3.08 2.16
CA ALA A 58 7.67 -2.73 2.04
C ALA A 58 7.53 -1.35 1.43
N VAL A 59 6.52 -1.21 0.59
CA VAL A 59 6.05 0.04 0.02
C VAL A 59 4.90 0.55 0.88
N GLU A 60 5.03 1.77 1.37
CA GLU A 60 3.99 2.49 2.07
C GLU A 60 3.00 3.06 1.06
N VAL A 61 1.71 2.90 1.33
CA VAL A 61 0.62 3.45 0.53
C VAL A 61 -0.31 4.19 1.46
N GLU A 62 -0.28 5.52 1.36
CA GLU A 62 -1.19 6.41 2.06
C GLU A 62 -2.31 6.89 1.12
N CYS A 63 -3.50 7.07 1.66
CA CYS A 63 -4.67 7.58 0.95
C CYS A 63 -5.55 8.42 1.87
N TRP A 64 -6.70 8.88 1.38
CA TRP A 64 -7.75 9.46 2.21
C TRP A 64 -8.72 8.42 2.75
N PRO A 65 -9.53 8.77 3.77
CA PRO A 65 -10.52 7.86 4.35
C PRO A 65 -11.41 7.19 3.30
N GLY A 66 -11.60 5.88 3.45
CA GLY A 66 -12.32 5.05 2.50
C GLY A 66 -11.55 4.79 1.20
N GLY A 67 -10.22 4.75 1.24
CA GLY A 67 -9.39 4.36 0.11
C GLY A 67 -9.32 5.39 -1.01
N ARG A 68 -9.61 6.67 -0.74
CA ARG A 68 -9.79 7.69 -1.79
C ARG A 68 -8.48 8.37 -2.15
N PRO A 69 -8.33 8.86 -3.40
CA PRO A 69 -7.22 9.73 -3.75
C PRO A 69 -7.31 11.08 -2.98
N PRO A 70 -6.20 11.83 -2.89
CA PRO A 70 -4.88 11.51 -3.44
C PRO A 70 -4.21 10.33 -2.72
N PHE A 71 -3.34 9.64 -3.45
CA PHE A 71 -2.49 8.58 -2.93
C PHE A 71 -1.07 9.09 -2.82
N THR A 72 -0.38 8.64 -1.78
CA THR A 72 1.06 8.82 -1.64
C THR A 72 1.69 7.44 -1.50
N VAL A 73 2.64 7.13 -2.36
CA VAL A 73 3.34 5.84 -2.39
C VAL A 73 4.81 6.08 -2.10
N SER A 74 5.39 5.38 -1.13
CA SER A 74 6.77 5.62 -0.69
C SER A 74 7.51 4.35 -0.30
N ASP A 75 8.83 4.44 -0.34
CA ASP A 75 9.77 3.49 0.29
C ASP A 75 10.68 4.26 1.27
N GLU A 76 11.79 3.66 1.71
CA GLU A 76 12.74 4.31 2.64
C GLU A 76 13.41 5.58 2.05
N TYR A 77 13.47 5.72 0.73
CA TYR A 77 14.30 6.70 0.04
C TYR A 77 13.53 7.68 -0.85
N SER A 78 12.30 7.36 -1.25
CA SER A 78 11.56 8.06 -2.29
C SER A 78 10.05 8.04 -2.04
N GLN A 79 9.37 9.02 -2.61
CA GLN A 79 7.93 9.19 -2.55
C GLN A 79 7.38 9.64 -3.91
N LEU A 80 6.25 9.07 -4.32
CA LEU A 80 5.49 9.44 -5.50
C LEU A 80 4.03 9.71 -5.12
N ASP A 81 3.50 10.86 -5.54
CA ASP A 81 2.09 11.17 -5.39
C ASP A 81 1.31 10.71 -6.63
N ALA A 82 0.14 10.11 -6.40
CA ALA A 82 -0.73 9.60 -7.43
C ALA A 82 -2.17 10.13 -7.27
N ALA A 83 -2.74 10.61 -8.37
CA ALA A 83 -4.08 11.20 -8.39
C ALA A 83 -5.21 10.18 -8.55
N ASP A 84 -4.89 8.96 -9.01
CA ASP A 84 -5.85 7.91 -9.33
C ASP A 84 -5.27 6.50 -9.08
N PRO A 85 -6.12 5.46 -9.03
CA PRO A 85 -5.67 4.10 -8.71
C PRO A 85 -4.67 3.50 -9.69
N ALA A 86 -4.73 3.87 -10.97
CA ALA A 86 -3.81 3.34 -11.97
C ALA A 86 -2.41 3.96 -11.80
N ALA A 87 -2.33 5.25 -11.52
CA ALA A 87 -1.09 5.92 -11.16
C ALA A 87 -0.49 5.37 -9.85
N ALA A 88 -1.33 5.10 -8.85
CA ALA A 88 -0.89 4.48 -7.60
C ALA A 88 -0.35 3.07 -7.83
N ALA A 89 -1.04 2.24 -8.62
CA ALA A 89 -0.56 0.90 -8.98
C ALA A 89 0.78 0.94 -9.71
N ALA A 90 0.97 1.89 -10.63
CA ALA A 90 2.24 2.08 -11.34
C ALA A 90 3.38 2.44 -10.37
N ALA A 91 3.15 3.37 -9.44
CA ALA A 91 4.14 3.75 -8.43
C ALA A 91 4.49 2.58 -7.49
N ILE A 92 3.50 1.80 -7.05
CA ILE A 92 3.74 0.61 -6.23
C ILE A 92 4.62 -0.40 -6.99
N LEU A 93 4.33 -0.66 -8.26
CA LEU A 93 5.11 -1.58 -9.08
C LEU A 93 6.53 -1.08 -9.36
N GLU A 94 6.73 0.23 -9.42
CA GLU A 94 8.04 0.85 -9.55
C GLU A 94 8.90 0.53 -8.33
N PHE A 95 8.37 0.79 -7.12
CA PHE A 95 9.11 0.52 -5.89
C PHE A 95 9.30 -0.97 -5.58
N LEU A 96 8.33 -1.83 -5.90
CA LEU A 96 8.47 -3.28 -5.70
C LEU A 96 9.52 -3.95 -6.62
N ARG A 97 9.98 -3.25 -7.66
CA ARG A 97 10.97 -3.75 -8.63
C ARG A 97 12.35 -3.10 -8.48
N ALA A 98 12.45 -2.04 -7.69
CA ALA A 98 13.71 -1.33 -7.42
C ALA A 98 14.65 -2.20 -6.56
#